data_AF-A0A661Y2D0-F1
#
_entry.id   AF-A0A661Y2D0-F1
#
_cell.length_a   1.000
_cell.length_b   1.000
_cell.length_c   1.000
_cell.angle_alpha   90.00
_cell.angle_beta   90.00
_cell.angle_gamma   90.00
#
_symmetry.space_group_name_H-M   'P 1'
#
loop_
_entity.id
_entity.type
_entity.pdbx_description
1 polymer ?
#
loop_
_entity_poly.entity_id
_entity_poly.type
_entity_poly.pdbx_seq_one_letter_code
_entity_poly.pdbx_strand_id
1 'polypeptide(L)'
;MAMLAEELNELNTASFSRKVMLKGYFFKHINSEQMPHFCNPDALIGKWLYISELDNIIKPKSNFIIVPKRLWLGFYFDEDLEIFDSNLVVEIVNAEIQRVGKGILLAAIDESDNQIKTKYMVVPDRWPKLTLHRDKDQG
;
A
#
# COMPACT_ATOMS: atom_id res chain seq x y z
N MET A 1 -18.44 -24.23 -48.51
CA MET A 1 -18.26 -25.05 -47.29
C MET A 1 -16.81 -25.43 -47.04
N ALA A 2 -15.90 -25.45 -48.04
CA ALA A 2 -14.47 -25.72 -47.83
C ALA A 2 -13.65 -24.50 -47.32
N MET A 3 -14.02 -23.26 -47.67
CA MET A 3 -13.32 -22.05 -47.23
C MET A 3 -13.32 -21.81 -45.71
N LEU A 4 -14.36 -22.25 -44.99
CA LEU A 4 -14.47 -22.04 -43.54
C LEU A 4 -13.50 -22.95 -42.74
N ALA A 5 -13.07 -24.07 -43.32
CA ALA A 5 -12.15 -24.99 -42.65
C ALA A 5 -10.69 -24.52 -42.71
N GLU A 6 -10.33 -23.74 -43.74
CA GLU A 6 -9.00 -23.14 -43.91
C GLU A 6 -8.81 -21.94 -42.97
N GLU A 7 -9.81 -21.06 -42.85
CA GLU A 7 -9.78 -19.91 -41.93
C GLU A 7 -9.68 -20.33 -40.44
N LEU A 8 -10.27 -21.47 -40.07
CA LEU A 8 -10.17 -22.05 -38.72
C LEU A 8 -8.78 -22.66 -38.43
N ASN A 9 -8.02 -23.03 -39.46
CA ASN A 9 -6.68 -23.61 -39.34
C ASN A 9 -5.58 -22.53 -39.31
N GLU A 10 -5.85 -21.34 -39.87
CA GLU A 10 -5.01 -20.14 -39.75
C GLU A 10 -5.14 -19.44 -38.39
N LEU A 11 -6.20 -19.71 -37.63
CA LEU A 11 -6.25 -19.51 -36.18
C LEU A 11 -5.38 -20.53 -35.43
N ASN A 12 -4.29 -20.96 -36.08
CA ASN A 12 -3.10 -21.58 -35.55
C ASN A 12 -2.78 -20.91 -34.21
N THR A 13 -3.22 -21.58 -33.16
CA THR A 13 -3.35 -21.05 -31.81
C THR A 13 -1.98 -20.57 -31.36
N ALA A 14 -1.75 -19.25 -31.47
CA ALA A 14 -0.58 -18.60 -30.92
C ALA A 14 -0.46 -19.09 -29.48
N SER A 15 0.62 -19.80 -29.16
CA SER A 15 0.77 -20.42 -27.85
C SER A 15 0.67 -19.33 -26.78
N PHE A 16 -0.41 -19.32 -26.02
CA PHE A 16 -0.58 -18.36 -24.94
C PHE A 16 0.45 -18.67 -23.85
N SER A 17 1.56 -17.92 -23.83
CA SER A 17 2.47 -17.96 -22.70
C SER A 17 1.78 -17.32 -21.49
N ARG A 18 1.49 -18.11 -20.46
CA ARG A 18 0.99 -17.58 -19.19
C ARG A 18 2.09 -16.73 -18.57
N LYS A 19 1.88 -15.42 -18.50
CA LYS A 19 2.75 -14.50 -17.77
C LYS A 19 2.09 -14.18 -16.44
N VAL A 20 2.83 -14.35 -15.35
CA VAL A 20 2.40 -13.89 -14.02
C VAL A 20 2.86 -12.45 -13.88
N MET A 21 1.92 -11.54 -13.64
CA MET A 21 2.23 -10.15 -13.30
C MET A 21 2.08 -9.95 -11.80
N LEU A 22 3.15 -9.52 -11.13
CA LEU A 22 3.12 -9.12 -9.74
C LEU A 22 2.96 -7.60 -9.68
N LYS A 23 1.85 -7.10 -9.12
CA LYS A 23 1.67 -5.67 -8.80
C LYS A 23 2.04 -5.44 -7.34
N GLY A 24 2.90 -4.47 -7.07
CA GLY A 24 3.30 -4.09 -5.72
C GLY A 24 3.49 -2.58 -5.59
N TYR A 25 3.58 -2.10 -4.35
CA TYR A 25 4.05 -0.76 -4.05
C TYR A 25 5.47 -0.84 -3.52
N PHE A 26 6.37 -0.08 -4.12
CA PHE A 26 7.67 0.16 -3.55
C PHE A 26 7.57 1.30 -2.55
N PHE A 27 8.14 1.08 -1.36
CA PHE A 27 8.25 2.10 -0.33
C PHE A 27 9.72 2.35 -0.01
N LYS A 28 10.07 3.62 0.18
CA LYS A 28 11.36 4.02 0.75
C LYS A 28 11.15 4.67 2.11
N HIS A 29 12.14 4.57 3.00
CA HIS A 29 12.04 5.24 4.29
C HIS A 29 11.93 6.75 4.06
N ILE A 30 11.14 7.47 4.87
CA ILE A 30 10.93 8.91 4.69
C ILE A 30 12.24 9.71 4.76
N ASN A 31 13.18 9.25 5.57
CA ASN A 31 14.51 9.85 5.74
C ASN A 31 15.58 9.27 4.80
N SER A 32 15.21 8.40 3.84
CA SER A 32 16.14 7.83 2.87
C SER A 32 16.08 8.55 1.54
N GLU A 33 17.23 9.06 1.09
CA GLU A 33 17.38 9.65 -0.23
C GLU A 33 17.76 8.62 -1.30
N GLN A 34 18.34 7.49 -0.89
CA GLN A 34 18.83 6.48 -1.83
C GLN A 34 17.69 5.65 -2.43
N MET A 35 17.73 5.54 -3.75
CA MET A 35 16.89 4.65 -4.55
C MET A 35 17.71 3.45 -5.01
N PRO A 36 17.14 2.23 -5.05
CA PRO A 36 17.83 1.11 -5.65
C PRO A 36 18.13 1.38 -7.14
N HIS A 37 19.34 1.07 -7.59
CA HIS A 37 19.78 1.33 -8.97
C HIS A 37 18.94 0.63 -10.04
N PHE A 38 18.17 -0.40 -9.67
CA PHE A 38 17.29 -1.13 -10.57
C PHE A 38 15.87 -0.56 -10.64
N CYS A 39 15.54 0.48 -9.86
CA CYS A 39 14.21 1.08 -9.87
C CYS A 39 14.08 2.05 -11.06
N ASN A 40 12.95 2.02 -11.76
CA ASN A 40 12.64 3.03 -12.77
C ASN A 40 12.60 4.42 -12.08
N PRO A 41 13.31 5.45 -12.57
CA PRO A 41 13.29 6.78 -11.98
C PRO A 41 11.88 7.40 -11.93
N ASP A 42 10.99 7.00 -12.84
CA ASP A 42 9.59 7.45 -12.90
C ASP A 42 8.64 6.55 -12.11
N ALA A 43 9.16 5.57 -11.35
CA ALA A 43 8.31 4.70 -10.54
C ALA A 43 7.62 5.50 -9.43
N LEU A 44 6.33 5.26 -9.23
CA LEU A 44 5.61 5.75 -8.06
C LEU A 44 6.15 5.03 -6.81
N ILE A 45 6.85 5.77 -5.96
CA ILE A 45 7.45 5.26 -4.73
C ILE A 45 6.74 5.89 -3.53
N GLY A 46 6.07 5.06 -2.75
CA GLY A 46 5.50 5.48 -1.48
C GLY A 46 6.58 5.73 -0.43
N LYS A 47 6.21 6.37 0.67
CA LYS A 47 7.10 6.52 1.83
C LYS A 47 6.69 5.55 2.92
N TRP A 48 7.65 4.98 3.64
CA TRP A 48 7.40 4.30 4.89
C TRP A 48 8.11 5.00 6.04
N LEU A 49 7.57 4.86 7.24
CA LEU A 49 8.08 5.45 8.47
C LEU A 49 7.72 4.55 9.66
N TYR A 50 8.45 4.70 10.75
CA TYR A 50 8.08 4.11 12.03
C TYR A 50 6.91 4.85 12.67
N ILE A 51 6.15 4.15 13.53
CA ILE A 51 5.06 4.76 14.29
C ILE A 51 5.54 5.92 15.16
N SER A 52 6.73 5.79 15.77
CA SER A 52 7.36 6.87 16.53
C SER A 52 7.72 8.11 15.71
N GLU A 53 7.78 8.00 14.38
CA GLU A 53 8.06 9.13 13.49
C GLU A 53 6.78 9.83 13.02
N LEU A 54 5.61 9.23 13.20
CA LEU A 54 4.35 9.67 12.58
C LEU A 54 3.94 11.09 12.99
N ASP A 55 4.08 11.43 14.26
CA ASP A 55 3.79 12.76 14.81
C ASP A 55 4.54 13.89 14.09
N ASN A 56 5.76 13.61 13.61
CA ASN A 56 6.59 14.63 12.98
C ASN A 56 6.15 14.96 11.55
N ILE A 57 5.27 14.15 10.96
CA ILE A 57 4.95 14.22 9.52
C ILE A 57 3.51 14.69 9.31
N ILE A 58 2.66 14.46 10.32
CA ILE A 58 1.29 14.94 10.31
C ILE A 58 1.30 16.45 10.50
N LYS A 59 0.72 17.15 9.53
CA LYS A 59 0.53 18.59 9.62
C LYS A 59 -0.79 18.88 10.35
N PRO A 60 -0.88 19.99 11.10
CA PRO A 60 -2.15 20.46 11.62
C PRO A 60 -3.14 20.63 10.46
N LYS A 61 -4.41 20.26 10.69
CA LYS A 61 -5.48 20.34 9.67
C LYS A 61 -5.15 19.51 8.43
N SER A 62 -4.81 18.25 8.64
CA SER A 62 -4.70 17.27 7.56
C SER A 62 -5.65 16.14 7.87
N ASN A 63 -6.32 15.67 6.83
CA ASN A 63 -7.25 14.55 6.91
C ASN A 63 -6.57 13.29 6.41
N PHE A 64 -6.85 12.17 7.07
CA PHE A 64 -6.22 10.90 6.79
C PHE A 64 -7.25 9.77 6.73
N ILE A 65 -6.96 8.78 5.91
CA ILE A 65 -7.68 7.51 5.87
C ILE A 65 -6.70 6.38 6.18
N ILE A 66 -7.13 5.48 7.05
CA ILE A 66 -6.49 4.17 7.19
C ILE A 66 -7.00 3.26 6.09
N VAL A 67 -6.15 2.92 5.12
CA VAL A 67 -6.55 2.17 3.94
C VAL A 67 -6.57 0.67 4.25
N PRO A 68 -7.73 0.00 4.11
CA PRO A 68 -7.83 -1.45 4.29
C PRO A 68 -6.90 -2.22 3.35
N LYS A 69 -6.29 -3.32 3.83
CA LYS A 69 -5.31 -4.10 3.07
C LYS A 69 -5.75 -4.52 1.67
N ARG A 70 -7.03 -4.89 1.52
CA ARG A 70 -7.62 -5.27 0.22
C ARG A 70 -7.57 -4.14 -0.81
N LEU A 71 -7.55 -2.89 -0.36
CA LEU A 71 -7.58 -1.68 -1.19
C LEU A 71 -6.19 -1.08 -1.43
N TRP A 72 -5.12 -1.65 -0.88
CA TRP A 72 -3.77 -1.07 -1.00
C TRP A 72 -3.35 -0.87 -2.45
N LEU A 73 -3.71 -1.81 -3.33
CA LEU A 73 -3.42 -1.76 -4.77
C LEU A 73 -4.46 -0.99 -5.61
N GLY A 74 -5.51 -0.49 -4.97
CA GLY A 74 -6.56 0.31 -5.58
C GLY A 74 -6.08 1.73 -5.90
N PHE A 75 -6.57 2.25 -7.03
CA PHE A 75 -6.38 3.64 -7.43
C PHE A 75 -7.51 4.55 -6.91
N TYR A 76 -8.70 3.97 -6.76
CA TYR A 76 -9.91 4.65 -6.29
C TYR A 76 -10.43 3.92 -5.05
N PHE A 77 -11.05 4.68 -4.15
CA PHE A 77 -11.82 4.13 -3.05
C PHE A 77 -13.29 4.40 -3.35
N ASP A 78 -14.01 3.35 -3.75
CA ASP A 78 -15.47 3.39 -3.91
C ASP A 78 -16.20 3.09 -2.58
N GLU A 79 -15.46 3.02 -1.47
CA GLU A 79 -15.98 2.70 -0.14
C GLU A 79 -16.04 3.97 0.72
N ASP A 80 -17.06 4.05 1.58
CA ASP A 80 -17.15 5.05 2.66
C ASP A 80 -16.06 4.76 3.70
N LEU A 81 -14.85 5.25 3.43
CA LEU A 81 -13.71 5.15 4.34
C LEU A 81 -13.80 6.26 5.39
N GLU A 82 -13.58 5.87 6.64
CA GLU A 82 -13.56 6.82 7.75
C GLU A 82 -12.37 7.78 7.62
N ILE A 83 -12.68 9.08 7.75
CA ILE A 83 -11.71 10.16 7.68
C ILE A 83 -11.37 10.59 9.10
N PHE A 84 -10.09 10.57 9.41
CA PHE A 84 -9.54 10.97 10.70
C PHE A 84 -8.80 12.30 10.57
N ASP A 85 -9.00 13.17 11.55
CA ASP A 85 -8.19 14.37 11.67
C ASP A 85 -6.76 14.06 12.17
N SER A 86 -5.90 15.06 12.05
CA SER A 86 -4.50 14.98 12.47
C SER A 86 -4.29 14.63 13.96
N ASN A 87 -5.24 14.95 14.83
CA ASN A 87 -5.10 14.74 16.27
C ASN A 87 -5.41 13.29 16.66
N LEU A 88 -6.39 12.67 15.99
CA LEU A 88 -6.85 11.31 16.29
C LEU A 88 -6.05 10.24 15.54
N VAL A 89 -5.56 10.54 14.34
CA VAL A 89 -4.97 9.53 13.45
C VAL A 89 -3.76 8.82 14.09
N VAL A 90 -2.96 9.52 14.89
CA VAL A 90 -1.76 8.96 15.54
C VAL A 90 -2.14 7.87 16.52
N GLU A 91 -3.11 8.17 17.38
CA GLU A 91 -3.62 7.24 18.40
C GLU A 91 -4.22 6.00 17.73
N ILE A 92 -5.04 6.21 16.70
CA ILE A 92 -5.72 5.12 15.98
C ILE A 92 -4.70 4.23 15.25
N VAL A 93 -3.74 4.82 14.54
CA VAL A 93 -2.70 4.05 13.85
C VAL A 93 -1.84 3.28 14.85
N ASN A 94 -1.49 3.87 16.00
CA ASN A 94 -0.74 3.19 17.05
C ASN A 94 -1.54 1.99 17.61
N ALA A 95 -2.81 2.18 17.94
CA ALA A 95 -3.69 1.11 18.42
C ALA A 95 -3.81 -0.03 17.38
N GLU A 96 -3.97 0.32 16.11
CA GLU A 96 -4.03 -0.66 15.01
C GLU A 96 -2.73 -1.42 14.85
N ILE A 97 -1.58 -0.74 14.86
CA ILE A 97 -0.26 -1.39 14.78
C ILE A 97 -0.06 -2.35 15.95
N GLN A 98 -0.45 -1.98 17.17
CA GLN A 98 -0.38 -2.85 18.34
C GLN A 98 -1.31 -4.08 18.19
N ARG A 99 -2.51 -3.88 17.64
CA ARG A 99 -3.51 -4.94 17.43
C ARG A 99 -3.09 -5.96 16.36
N VAL A 100 -2.58 -5.49 15.21
CA VAL A 100 -2.23 -6.37 14.08
C VAL A 100 -0.77 -6.78 14.02
N GLY A 101 0.12 -6.05 14.68
CA GLY A 101 1.58 -6.27 14.65
C GLY A 101 2.21 -6.08 13.27
N LYS A 102 1.55 -5.35 12.37
CA LYS A 102 1.92 -5.21 10.94
C LYS A 102 1.82 -3.75 10.50
N GLY A 103 2.42 -3.47 9.34
CA GLY A 103 2.34 -2.15 8.73
C GLY A 103 0.92 -1.78 8.30
N ILE A 104 0.60 -0.50 8.45
CA ILE A 104 -0.67 0.12 8.09
C ILE A 104 -0.43 1.11 6.97
N LEU A 105 -1.28 1.08 5.95
CA LEU A 105 -1.24 2.07 4.87
C LEU A 105 -2.13 3.25 5.25
N LEU A 106 -1.51 4.41 5.43
CA LEU A 106 -2.16 5.67 5.73
C LEU A 106 -2.17 6.55 4.47
N ALA A 107 -3.32 7.08 4.08
CA ALA A 107 -3.45 8.01 2.98
C ALA A 107 -3.75 9.41 3.52
N ALA A 108 -2.98 10.41 3.12
CA ALA A 108 -3.30 11.81 3.37
C ALA A 108 -4.20 12.34 2.25
N ILE A 109 -5.25 13.04 2.62
CA ILE A 109 -6.27 13.57 1.72
C ILE A 109 -6.11 15.08 1.60
N ASP A 110 -6.34 15.62 0.41
CA ASP A 110 -6.52 17.06 0.22
C ASP A 110 -7.91 17.51 0.72
N GLU A 111 -7.96 18.56 1.53
CA GLU A 111 -9.19 19.10 2.10
C GLU A 111 -10.12 19.72 1.04
N SER A 112 -9.57 20.10 -0.12
CA SER A 112 -10.33 20.82 -1.16
C SER A 112 -11.13 19.92 -2.08
N ASP A 113 -10.67 18.70 -2.35
CA ASP A 113 -11.25 17.81 -3.35
C ASP A 113 -11.33 16.33 -2.92
N ASN A 114 -11.02 16.04 -1.66
CA ASN A 114 -10.97 14.68 -1.11
C ASN A 114 -10.06 13.71 -1.90
N GLN A 115 -9.08 14.20 -2.65
CA GLN A 115 -8.13 13.35 -3.37
C GLN A 115 -6.99 12.88 -2.49
N ILE A 116 -6.50 11.66 -2.77
CA ILE A 116 -5.30 11.12 -2.12
C ILE A 116 -4.08 11.91 -2.60
N LYS A 117 -3.46 12.66 -1.70
CA LYS A 117 -2.25 13.41 -1.98
C LYS A 117 -1.01 12.54 -1.89
N THR A 118 -0.95 11.68 -0.86
CA THR A 118 0.19 10.80 -0.65
C THR A 118 -0.18 9.60 0.22
N LYS A 119 0.61 8.53 0.11
CA LYS A 119 0.45 7.29 0.88
C LYS A 119 1.70 7.04 1.70
N TYR A 120 1.50 6.72 2.97
CA TYR A 120 2.52 6.34 3.93
C TYR A 120 2.29 4.91 4.41
N MET A 121 3.32 4.09 4.40
CA MET A 121 3.31 2.82 5.14
C MET A 121 3.88 3.08 6.53
N VAL A 122 3.03 3.05 7.55
CA VAL A 122 3.44 3.20 8.95
C VAL A 122 3.71 1.82 9.52
N VAL A 123 4.88 1.59 10.10
CA VAL A 123 5.31 0.29 10.62
C VAL A 123 5.67 0.36 12.11
N PRO A 124 5.63 -0.76 12.86
CA PRO A 124 6.15 -0.80 14.21
C PRO A 124 7.63 -0.40 14.28
N ASP A 125 8.06 0.25 15.37
CA ASP A 125 9.46 0.69 15.57
C ASP A 125 10.50 -0.44 15.49
N ARG A 126 10.08 -1.68 15.75
CA ARG A 126 10.94 -2.87 15.69
C ARG A 126 11.06 -3.49 14.29
N TRP A 127 10.31 -2.98 13.31
CA TRP A 127 10.39 -3.47 11.93
C TRP A 127 11.79 -3.22 11.35
N PRO A 128 12.36 -4.11 10.50
CA PRO A 128 11.80 -5.37 10.02
C PRO A 128 12.02 -6.55 10.98
N LYS A 129 12.68 -6.34 12.11
CA LYS A 129 12.94 -7.37 13.14
C LYS A 129 11.68 -7.58 13.98
N LEU A 130 10.64 -8.13 13.35
CA LEU A 130 9.46 -8.61 14.04
C LEU A 130 9.85 -9.89 14.78
N THR A 131 10.31 -9.78 16.03
CA THR A 131 10.36 -10.93 16.92
C THR A 131 8.93 -11.40 17.09
N LEU A 132 8.57 -12.49 16.41
CA LEU A 132 7.32 -13.19 16.64
C LEU A 132 7.32 -13.63 18.10
N HIS A 133 6.65 -12.87 18.97
CA HIS A 133 6.05 -13.46 20.16
C HIS A 133 4.97 -14.40 19.61
N ARG A 134 5.39 -15.61 19.23
CA ARG A 134 4.47 -16.74 19.27
C ARG A 134 4.17 -16.89 20.74
N ASP A 135 3.00 -16.42 21.16
CA ASP A 135 2.38 -16.86 22.38
C ASP A 135 2.29 -18.39 22.28
N LYS A 136 3.32 -19.05 22.78
CA LYS A 136 3.20 -20.39 23.32
C LYS A 136 2.36 -20.20 24.55
N ASP A 137 1.05 -20.16 24.39
CA ASP A 137 0.05 -20.45 25.43
C ASP A 137 -1.33 -20.21 24.84
N GLN A 138 -1.91 -21.28 24.31
CA GLN A 138 -3.31 -21.64 24.51
C GLN A 138 -3.57 -23.05 23.96
N GLY A 139 -3.67 -24.01 24.88
CA GLY A 139 -4.33 -25.31 24.69
C GLY A 139 -3.44 -26.47 24.30
#